data_AF-A0A7R6SZ57-F1
#
_entry.id   AF-A0A7R6SZ57-F1
#
_cell.length_a   1.000
_cell.length_b   1.000
_cell.length_c   1.000
_cell.angle_alpha   90.00
_cell.angle_beta   90.00
_cell.angle_gamma   90.00
#
_symmetry.space_group_name_H-M   'P 1'
#
loop_
_entity.id
_entity.type
_entity.pdbx_description
1 polymer ?
#
loop_
_entity_poly.entity_id
_entity_poly.type
_entity_poly.pdbx_seq_one_letter_code
_entity_poly.pdbx_strand_id
1 'polypeptide(L)'
;MPLPNFLIVGAAKSGTTALYHYLKEHPDIFMSPIKEPKFITSNFLKFPSKGVGDEKEDRRIIRDWQSYKNLFYDVKNEKAIGEASVDNLYFYEKSIFYIKKYLGDPKIIIGLRNPIERAFSAYLHLIRDEREYLTFEEALEQEEQRISNNWRLIWHYKNVGFYYKQVKAYLDNFSNVKIYLYDDFKETPLAVVQDIFRFLEVDDSFIPKTIKMRFNVSGIPNNKFLHNFLMKPNTLKSIVRPFVKALIPKDMRMKIKIKLLQKNLKKPQMNPETKEYLKNLYKEDMLKLQELIKRDLSHWLE
;
A
#
# COMPACT_ATOMS: atom_id res chain seq x y z
N MET A 1 -27.03 -3.10 -1.21
CA MET A 1 -25.69 -3.12 -1.83
C MET A 1 -24.80 -3.95 -0.92
N PRO A 2 -24.05 -4.92 -1.46
CA PRO A 2 -23.11 -5.68 -0.66
C PRO A 2 -22.00 -4.75 -0.13
N LEU A 3 -21.40 -5.15 0.98
CA LEU A 3 -20.33 -4.42 1.65
C LEU A 3 -19.05 -5.26 1.63
N PRO A 4 -17.88 -4.65 1.83
CA PRO A 4 -16.64 -5.39 2.02
C PRO A 4 -16.74 -6.38 3.17
N ASN A 5 -16.39 -7.63 2.90
CA ASN A 5 -16.21 -8.67 3.89
C ASN A 5 -14.73 -8.98 4.15
N PHE A 6 -13.81 -8.31 3.44
CA PHE A 6 -12.40 -8.27 3.82
C PHE A 6 -11.74 -6.91 3.56
N LEU A 7 -10.66 -6.61 4.29
CA LEU A 7 -9.89 -5.38 4.15
C LEU A 7 -8.38 -5.67 4.08
N ILE A 8 -7.69 -5.04 3.12
CA ILE A 8 -6.22 -4.93 3.15
C ILE A 8 -5.86 -3.64 3.89
N VAL A 9 -5.52 -3.74 5.16
CA VAL A 9 -5.41 -2.58 6.06
C VAL A 9 -4.04 -1.92 6.09
N GLY A 10 -3.02 -2.59 5.55
CA GLY A 10 -1.65 -2.08 5.59
C GLY A 10 -0.61 -3.17 5.37
N ALA A 11 0.67 -2.89 5.58
CA ALA A 11 1.24 -1.58 5.83
C ALA A 11 1.55 -0.84 4.51
N ALA A 12 1.67 0.48 4.59
CA ALA A 12 2.10 1.28 3.46
C ALA A 12 3.52 0.87 3.03
N LYS A 13 3.71 0.69 1.71
CA LYS A 13 4.98 0.26 1.07
C LYS A 13 5.38 -1.21 1.31
N SER A 14 4.42 -2.06 1.66
CA SER A 14 4.58 -3.52 1.85
C SER A 14 3.91 -4.37 0.76
N GLY A 15 3.88 -3.89 -0.50
CA GLY A 15 3.38 -4.67 -1.63
C GLY A 15 1.85 -4.70 -1.83
N THR A 16 1.07 -4.01 -0.99
CA THR A 16 -0.41 -4.02 -1.02
C THR A 16 -1.03 -3.57 -2.36
N THR A 17 -0.31 -2.79 -3.17
CA THR A 17 -0.77 -2.41 -4.53
C THR A 17 -0.71 -3.60 -5.49
N ALA A 18 0.37 -4.39 -5.44
CA ALA A 18 0.46 -5.59 -6.27
C ALA A 18 -0.57 -6.62 -5.82
N LEU A 19 -0.71 -6.83 -4.50
CA LEU A 19 -1.74 -7.70 -3.95
C LEU A 19 -3.16 -7.28 -4.40
N TYR A 20 -3.50 -5.99 -4.30
CA TYR A 20 -4.77 -5.46 -4.81
C TYR A 20 -5.02 -5.84 -6.27
N HIS A 21 -4.00 -5.72 -7.13
CA HIS A 21 -4.12 -6.07 -8.55
C HIS A 21 -4.27 -7.58 -8.77
N TYR A 22 -3.55 -8.41 -8.02
CA TYR A 22 -3.64 -9.87 -8.12
C TYR A 22 -5.01 -10.39 -7.68
N LEU A 23 -5.52 -9.90 -6.55
CA LEU A 23 -6.84 -10.29 -6.06
C LEU A 23 -7.96 -9.84 -7.00
N LYS A 24 -7.84 -8.65 -7.59
CA LYS A 24 -8.82 -8.10 -8.55
C LYS A 24 -8.99 -8.95 -9.83
N GLU A 25 -8.04 -9.84 -10.14
CA GLU A 25 -8.14 -10.72 -11.31
C GLU A 25 -8.95 -12.00 -11.05
N HIS A 26 -9.17 -12.36 -9.78
CA HIS A 26 -9.83 -13.60 -9.41
C HIS A 26 -11.35 -13.48 -9.66
N PRO A 27 -12.01 -14.46 -10.33
CA PRO A 27 -13.43 -14.37 -10.69
C PRO A 27 -14.38 -14.27 -9.48
N ASP A 28 -14.06 -14.91 -8.36
CA ASP A 28 -14.85 -14.83 -7.11
C ASP A 28 -14.47 -13.66 -6.19
N ILE A 29 -13.58 -12.74 -6.62
CA ILE A 29 -13.17 -11.58 -5.80
C ILE A 29 -13.55 -10.26 -6.48
N PHE A 30 -14.34 -9.45 -5.77
CA PHE A 30 -14.59 -8.07 -6.13
C PHE A 30 -13.71 -7.13 -5.30
N MET A 31 -12.78 -6.41 -5.93
CA MET A 31 -12.07 -5.31 -5.28
C MET A 31 -12.73 -3.98 -5.61
N SER A 32 -12.86 -3.09 -4.62
CA SER A 32 -13.26 -1.68 -4.82
C SER A 32 -12.56 -1.11 -6.07
N PRO A 33 -13.30 -0.43 -6.97
CA PRO A 33 -12.76 0.04 -8.25
C PRO A 33 -11.61 1.03 -8.09
N ILE A 34 -11.57 1.73 -6.95
CA ILE A 34 -10.47 2.58 -6.52
C ILE A 34 -9.71 1.91 -5.37
N LYS A 35 -8.38 1.90 -5.46
CA LYS A 35 -7.53 1.59 -4.30
C LYS A 35 -7.48 2.83 -3.41
N GLU A 36 -7.29 2.63 -2.10
CA GLU A 36 -7.19 3.70 -1.11
C GLU A 36 -8.44 4.62 -1.06
N PRO A 37 -9.67 4.08 -1.00
CA PRO A 37 -10.86 4.93 -0.81
C PRO A 37 -10.81 5.69 0.52
N LYS A 38 -10.11 5.16 1.54
CA LYS A 38 -9.82 5.81 2.83
C LYS A 38 -11.07 6.26 3.57
N PHE A 39 -12.19 5.60 3.34
CA PHE A 39 -13.46 5.94 3.97
C PHE A 39 -13.36 5.84 5.49
N ILE A 40 -12.85 4.73 6.01
CA ILE A 40 -12.68 4.50 7.45
C ILE A 40 -11.89 5.65 8.11
N THR A 41 -10.68 5.92 7.64
CA THR A 41 -9.84 6.99 8.18
C THR A 41 -10.41 8.38 7.92
N SER A 42 -11.22 8.57 6.88
CA SER A 42 -11.87 9.86 6.62
C SER A 42 -12.87 10.30 7.70
N ASN A 43 -13.37 9.36 8.51
CA ASN A 43 -14.30 9.66 9.60
C ASN A 43 -13.62 10.38 10.79
N PHE A 44 -12.29 10.42 10.86
CA PHE A 44 -11.58 11.01 12.01
C PHE A 44 -10.28 11.73 11.68
N LEU A 45 -9.76 11.63 10.45
CA LEU A 45 -8.62 12.43 10.00
C LEU A 45 -9.06 13.82 9.53
N LYS A 46 -8.18 14.80 9.69
CA LYS A 46 -8.40 16.17 9.26
C LYS A 46 -7.93 16.37 7.83
N PHE A 47 -8.80 16.94 7.00
CA PHE A 47 -8.47 17.34 5.63
C PHE A 47 -8.73 18.85 5.41
N PRO A 48 -8.00 19.50 4.49
CA PRO A 48 -6.90 18.94 3.71
C PRO A 48 -5.66 18.67 4.57
N SER A 49 -4.92 17.62 4.23
CA SER A 49 -3.59 17.38 4.75
C SER A 49 -2.61 18.38 4.16
N LYS A 50 -1.52 18.67 4.87
CA LYS A 50 -0.62 19.81 4.58
C LYS A 50 0.73 19.44 3.97
N GLY A 51 1.03 18.15 3.78
CA GLY A 51 2.29 17.75 3.15
C GLY A 51 2.30 18.09 1.66
N VAL A 52 3.50 18.29 1.11
CA VAL A 52 3.68 18.70 -0.30
C VAL A 52 2.95 17.72 -1.22
N GLY A 53 1.95 18.19 -1.98
CA GLY A 53 1.16 17.39 -2.91
C GLY A 53 0.14 16.44 -2.27
N ASP A 54 -0.08 16.50 -0.95
CA ASP A 54 -1.14 15.75 -0.28
C ASP A 54 -2.53 16.15 -0.80
N GLU A 55 -2.73 17.40 -1.22
CA GLU A 55 -4.05 17.87 -1.69
C GLU A 55 -4.54 17.11 -2.92
N LYS A 56 -3.64 16.60 -3.77
CA LYS A 56 -3.99 15.80 -4.95
C LYS A 56 -4.52 14.42 -4.57
N GLU A 57 -4.00 13.85 -3.50
CA GLU A 57 -4.42 12.56 -2.99
C GLU A 57 -5.69 12.69 -2.13
N ASP A 58 -5.91 13.84 -1.48
CA ASP A 58 -7.12 14.10 -0.69
C ASP A 58 -8.39 14.18 -1.55
N ARG A 59 -8.27 14.62 -2.81
CA ARG A 59 -9.39 14.70 -3.77
C ARG A 59 -10.03 13.36 -4.11
N ARG A 60 -9.34 12.24 -3.86
CA ARG A 60 -9.83 10.89 -4.16
C ARG A 60 -10.45 10.19 -2.96
N ILE A 61 -10.43 10.82 -1.79
CA ILE A 61 -10.95 10.23 -0.55
C ILE A 61 -12.47 10.22 -0.59
N ILE A 62 -13.04 9.07 -0.25
CA ILE A 62 -14.48 8.91 -0.09
C ILE A 62 -14.84 9.29 1.35
N ARG A 63 -15.70 10.31 1.52
CA ARG A 63 -15.97 10.93 2.83
C ARG A 63 -17.37 10.65 3.36
N ASP A 64 -18.24 10.06 2.55
CA ASP A 64 -19.61 9.75 2.94
C ASP A 64 -19.94 8.27 2.72
N TRP A 65 -20.87 7.78 3.52
CA TRP A 65 -21.26 6.37 3.56
C TRP A 65 -21.91 5.90 2.24
N GLN A 66 -22.69 6.76 1.58
CA GLN A 66 -23.39 6.36 0.36
C GLN A 66 -22.40 6.19 -0.80
N SER A 67 -21.46 7.12 -0.96
CA SER A 67 -20.36 7.00 -1.92
C SER A 67 -19.49 5.78 -1.64
N TYR A 68 -19.26 5.42 -0.37
CA TYR A 68 -18.53 4.21 -0.02
C TYR A 68 -19.28 2.94 -0.44
N LYS A 69 -20.58 2.83 -0.13
CA LYS A 69 -21.42 1.71 -0.60
C LYS A 69 -21.46 1.60 -2.12
N ASN A 70 -21.50 2.74 -2.82
CA ASN A 70 -21.55 2.78 -4.28
C ASN A 70 -20.29 2.18 -4.93
N LEU A 71 -19.15 2.10 -4.23
CA LEU A 71 -17.96 1.41 -4.73
C LEU A 71 -18.21 -0.09 -5.01
N PHE A 72 -19.23 -0.67 -4.38
CA PHE A 72 -19.57 -2.10 -4.45
C PHE A 72 -20.88 -2.37 -5.20
N TYR A 73 -21.38 -1.37 -5.95
CA TYR A 73 -22.60 -1.51 -6.74
C TYR A 73 -22.52 -2.62 -7.81
N ASP A 74 -21.34 -2.81 -8.40
CA ASP A 74 -21.12 -3.74 -9.50
C ASP A 74 -20.88 -5.19 -9.06
N VAL A 75 -20.82 -5.48 -7.76
CA VAL A 75 -20.77 -6.86 -7.26
C VAL A 75 -21.98 -7.64 -7.78
N LYS A 76 -21.72 -8.82 -8.34
CA LYS A 76 -22.74 -9.75 -8.83
C LYS A 76 -22.78 -10.98 -7.93
N ASN A 77 -21.78 -11.84 -8.07
CA ASN A 77 -21.72 -13.16 -7.46
C ASN A 77 -20.39 -13.41 -6.71
N GLU A 78 -19.52 -12.41 -6.67
CA GLU A 78 -18.22 -12.51 -6.01
C GLU A 78 -18.40 -12.77 -4.51
N LYS A 79 -17.70 -13.79 -4.01
CA LYS A 79 -17.78 -14.21 -2.60
C LYS A 79 -16.97 -13.29 -1.71
N ALA A 80 -15.78 -12.91 -2.15
CA ALA A 80 -14.89 -12.03 -1.40
C ALA A 80 -14.96 -10.60 -1.96
N ILE A 81 -15.39 -9.67 -1.13
CA ILE A 81 -15.59 -8.26 -1.49
C ILE A 81 -14.64 -7.43 -0.65
N GLY A 82 -13.71 -6.74 -1.30
CA GLY A 82 -12.56 -6.15 -0.62
C GLY A 82 -12.31 -4.69 -0.94
N GLU A 83 -11.69 -3.99 0.00
CA GLU A 83 -11.02 -2.72 -0.25
C GLU A 83 -9.60 -2.71 0.34
N ALA A 84 -8.82 -1.69 -0.01
CA ALA A 84 -7.41 -1.62 0.36
C ALA A 84 -6.97 -0.18 0.67
N SER A 85 -7.05 0.19 1.94
CA SER A 85 -6.61 1.48 2.49
C SER A 85 -5.55 1.22 3.55
N VAL A 86 -4.27 1.51 3.24
CA VAL A 86 -3.13 1.10 4.07
C VAL A 86 -2.95 1.93 5.34
N ASP A 87 -3.72 3.01 5.48
CA ASP A 87 -3.72 3.85 6.66
C ASP A 87 -4.60 3.32 7.79
N ASN A 88 -5.45 2.33 7.50
CA ASN A 88 -6.23 1.63 8.51
C ASN A 88 -5.33 0.98 9.57
N LEU A 89 -4.23 0.33 9.17
CA LEU A 89 -3.29 -0.31 10.10
C LEU A 89 -2.56 0.71 10.98
N TYR A 90 -2.08 1.80 10.39
CA TYR A 90 -1.31 2.80 11.13
C TYR A 90 -2.18 3.56 12.15
N PHE A 91 -3.41 3.93 11.78
CA PHE A 91 -4.35 4.59 12.67
C PHE A 91 -5.25 3.61 13.43
N TYR A 92 -4.73 2.43 13.80
CA TYR A 92 -5.50 1.31 14.38
C TYR A 92 -6.44 1.72 15.51
N GLU A 93 -6.01 2.62 16.40
CA GLU A 93 -6.77 3.05 17.59
C GLU A 93 -8.18 3.56 17.24
N LYS A 94 -8.33 4.27 16.12
CA LYS A 94 -9.62 4.76 15.63
C LYS A 94 -10.17 3.93 14.48
N SER A 95 -9.30 3.41 13.61
CA SER A 95 -9.71 2.61 12.45
C SER A 95 -10.50 1.38 12.87
N ILE A 96 -10.07 0.66 13.90
CA ILE A 96 -10.75 -0.56 14.38
C ILE A 96 -12.20 -0.26 14.79
N PHE A 97 -12.42 0.82 15.54
CA PHE A 97 -13.77 1.25 15.93
C PHE A 97 -14.66 1.50 14.70
N TYR A 98 -14.18 2.26 13.73
CA TYR A 98 -14.96 2.58 12.53
C TYR A 98 -15.16 1.38 11.60
N ILE A 99 -14.18 0.47 11.51
CA ILE A 99 -14.34 -0.80 10.78
C ILE A 99 -15.48 -1.60 11.43
N LYS A 100 -15.45 -1.79 12.76
CA LYS A 100 -16.51 -2.52 13.47
C LYS A 100 -17.88 -1.86 13.31
N LYS A 101 -17.93 -0.53 13.39
CA LYS A 101 -19.15 0.26 13.21
C LYS A 101 -19.80 0.04 11.84
N TYR A 102 -19.01 0.03 10.76
CA TYR A 102 -19.55 -0.01 9.40
C TYR A 102 -19.62 -1.41 8.79
N LEU A 103 -18.73 -2.33 9.18
CA LEU A 103 -18.50 -3.61 8.52
C LEU A 103 -18.58 -4.81 9.48
N GLY A 104 -18.69 -4.59 10.80
CA GLY A 104 -18.70 -5.67 11.79
C GLY A 104 -17.32 -6.32 11.94
N ASP A 105 -17.21 -7.59 11.55
CA ASP A 105 -15.99 -8.39 11.71
C ASP A 105 -15.49 -8.93 10.35
N PRO A 106 -15.03 -8.05 9.44
CA PRO A 106 -14.49 -8.50 8.16
C PRO A 106 -13.16 -9.23 8.36
N LYS A 107 -12.80 -10.09 7.39
CA LYS A 107 -11.47 -10.67 7.30
C LYS A 107 -10.42 -9.56 7.10
N ILE A 108 -9.31 -9.61 7.83
CA ILE A 108 -8.26 -8.59 7.75
C ILE A 108 -7.02 -9.17 7.10
N ILE A 109 -6.40 -8.44 6.17
CA ILE A 109 -5.12 -8.77 5.56
C ILE A 109 -4.09 -7.68 5.86
N ILE A 110 -2.95 -8.09 6.41
CA ILE A 110 -1.81 -7.23 6.77
C ILE A 110 -0.56 -7.70 6.03
N GLY A 111 0.06 -6.81 5.26
CA GLY A 111 1.37 -7.00 4.66
C GLY A 111 2.45 -6.26 5.44
N LEU A 112 3.44 -6.96 5.97
CA LEU A 112 4.56 -6.35 6.69
C LEU A 112 5.83 -6.39 5.84
N ARG A 113 6.70 -5.42 6.02
CA ARG A 113 8.02 -5.33 5.37
C ARG A 113 9.01 -4.86 6.40
N ASN A 114 10.29 -5.28 6.30
CA ASN A 114 11.38 -4.71 7.09
C ASN A 114 11.17 -3.18 7.25
N PRO A 115 11.00 -2.67 8.48
CA PRO A 115 10.54 -1.30 8.71
C PRO A 115 11.55 -0.26 8.22
N ILE A 116 12.85 -0.60 8.19
CA ILE A 116 13.94 0.22 7.66
C ILE A 116 13.77 0.39 6.14
N GLU A 117 13.64 -0.74 5.43
CA GLU A 117 13.43 -0.79 3.99
C GLU A 117 12.10 -0.16 3.56
N ARG A 118 11.07 -0.29 4.40
CA ARG A 118 9.76 0.34 4.23
C ARG A 118 9.86 1.86 4.32
N ALA A 119 10.55 2.38 5.34
CA ALA A 119 10.79 3.81 5.53
C ALA A 119 11.50 4.42 4.32
N PHE A 120 12.59 3.78 3.88
CA PHE A 120 13.35 4.24 2.72
C PHE A 120 12.53 4.16 1.42
N SER A 121 11.71 3.13 1.27
CA SER A 121 10.80 3.02 0.13
C SER A 121 9.72 4.11 0.11
N ALA A 122 9.26 4.58 1.28
CA ALA A 122 8.36 5.72 1.40
C ALA A 122 9.08 7.03 1.01
N TYR A 123 10.30 7.24 1.51
CA TYR A 123 11.15 8.37 1.12
C TYR A 123 11.37 8.42 -0.40
N LEU A 124 11.84 7.32 -1.00
CA LEU A 124 12.05 7.21 -2.45
C LEU A 124 10.76 7.36 -3.27
N HIS A 125 9.61 7.04 -2.70
CA HIS A 125 8.32 7.31 -3.34
C HIS A 125 8.10 8.82 -3.45
N LEU A 126 8.33 9.55 -2.37
CA LEU A 126 8.13 11.00 -2.33
C LEU A 126 9.18 11.75 -3.17
N ILE A 127 10.43 11.27 -3.22
CA ILE A 127 11.45 11.79 -4.16
C ILE A 127 11.01 11.59 -5.61
N ARG A 128 10.57 10.36 -5.97
CA ARG A 128 10.11 10.03 -7.32
C ARG A 128 8.96 10.93 -7.79
N ASP A 129 8.04 11.22 -6.88
CA ASP A 129 6.85 12.01 -7.16
C ASP A 129 7.10 13.53 -7.05
N GLU A 130 8.36 13.94 -6.87
CA GLU A 130 8.80 15.35 -6.72
C GLU A 130 8.12 16.05 -5.54
N ARG A 131 8.07 15.37 -4.38
CA ARG A 131 7.42 15.85 -3.16
C ARG A 131 8.41 16.06 -2.02
N GLU A 132 9.38 15.18 -1.88
CA GLU A 132 10.47 15.28 -0.90
C GLU A 132 11.69 15.93 -1.55
N TYR A 133 12.40 16.78 -0.80
CA TYR A 133 13.58 17.50 -1.27
C TYR A 133 14.76 17.42 -0.28
N LEU A 134 14.49 16.94 0.93
CA LEU A 134 15.51 16.71 1.94
C LEU A 134 16.25 15.40 1.67
N THR A 135 17.43 15.25 2.28
CA THR A 135 18.08 13.94 2.44
C THR A 135 17.21 13.00 3.28
N PHE A 136 17.52 11.70 3.30
CA PHE A 136 16.71 10.76 4.07
C PHE A 136 16.82 11.03 5.58
N GLU A 137 18.01 11.38 6.03
CA GLU A 137 18.36 11.71 7.41
C GLU A 137 17.58 12.93 7.90
N GLU A 138 17.67 14.06 7.18
CA GLU A 138 16.89 15.27 7.48
C GLU A 138 15.39 14.98 7.43
N ALA A 139 14.94 14.15 6.49
CA ALA A 139 13.53 13.78 6.36
C ALA A 139 13.01 12.94 7.54
N LEU A 140 13.86 12.10 8.16
CA LEU A 140 13.56 11.35 9.39
C LEU A 140 13.47 12.26 10.62
N GLU A 141 14.28 13.32 10.67
CA GLU A 141 14.24 14.32 11.75
C GLU A 141 12.95 15.16 11.68
N GLN A 142 12.48 15.48 10.48
CA GLN A 142 11.27 16.30 10.28
C GLN A 142 9.95 15.59 10.59
N GLU A 143 9.96 14.28 10.85
CA GLU A 143 8.74 13.49 10.95
C GLU A 143 7.77 13.97 12.03
N GLU A 144 8.25 14.25 13.24
CA GLU A 144 7.38 14.69 14.35
C GLU A 144 6.70 16.01 14.03
N GLN A 145 7.44 16.95 13.43
CA GLN A 145 6.91 18.23 12.97
C GLN A 145 5.91 18.05 11.82
N ARG A 146 6.13 17.09 10.91
CA ARG A 146 5.21 16.76 9.82
C ARG A 146 3.90 16.16 10.35
N ILE A 147 3.99 15.27 11.34
CA ILE A 147 2.81 14.69 12.02
C ILE A 147 1.99 15.80 12.68
N SER A 148 2.62 16.66 13.49
CA SER A 148 1.92 17.76 14.18
C SER A 148 1.31 18.76 13.19
N ASN A 149 1.93 18.94 12.03
CA ASN A 149 1.42 19.77 10.94
C ASN A 149 0.37 19.09 10.05
N ASN A 150 -0.16 17.92 10.43
CA ASN A 150 -1.20 17.20 9.67
C ASN A 150 -0.74 16.80 8.25
N TRP A 151 0.49 16.33 8.12
CA TRP A 151 0.98 15.68 6.89
C TRP A 151 0.46 14.24 6.85
N ARG A 152 0.29 13.66 5.65
CA ARG A 152 -0.23 12.29 5.51
C ARG A 152 0.77 11.22 5.98
N LEU A 153 0.26 10.01 6.26
CA LEU A 153 1.07 8.88 6.74
C LEU A 153 2.29 8.53 5.88
N ILE A 154 2.30 8.87 4.59
CA ILE A 154 3.43 8.54 3.71
C ILE A 154 4.72 9.24 4.13
N TRP A 155 4.59 10.36 4.86
CA TRP A 155 5.68 11.15 5.44
C TRP A 155 6.14 10.64 6.81
N HIS A 156 5.44 9.67 7.39
CA HIS A 156 5.72 9.13 8.72
C HIS A 156 6.69 7.94 8.57
N TYR A 157 7.96 8.25 8.34
CA TYR A 157 8.99 7.28 7.98
C TYR A 157 9.36 6.32 9.12
N LYS A 158 9.39 6.79 10.37
CA LYS A 158 9.66 6.01 11.58
C LYS A 158 8.36 5.40 12.10
N ASN A 159 7.33 6.23 12.34
CA ASN A 159 6.17 5.81 13.11
C ASN A 159 5.34 4.71 12.44
N VAL A 160 5.24 4.70 11.11
CA VAL A 160 4.53 3.64 10.39
C VAL A 160 5.21 2.28 10.53
N GLY A 161 6.52 2.24 10.82
CA GLY A 161 7.30 1.01 10.96
C GLY A 161 7.18 0.30 12.31
N PHE A 162 6.60 0.93 13.35
CA PHE A 162 6.36 0.31 14.66
C PHE A 162 5.11 -0.57 14.62
N TYR A 163 5.27 -1.80 14.15
CA TYR A 163 4.14 -2.67 13.82
C TYR A 163 3.57 -3.41 15.02
N TYR A 164 4.33 -3.65 16.10
CA TYR A 164 3.86 -4.53 17.18
C TYR A 164 2.48 -4.12 17.72
N LYS A 165 2.33 -2.86 18.13
CA LYS A 165 1.05 -2.35 18.65
C LYS A 165 -0.05 -2.36 17.59
N GLN A 166 0.29 -2.00 16.35
CA GLN A 166 -0.64 -1.95 15.23
C GLN A 166 -1.22 -3.35 14.95
N VAL A 167 -0.35 -4.35 14.79
CA VAL A 167 -0.73 -5.73 14.50
C VAL A 167 -1.47 -6.37 15.67
N LYS A 168 -0.96 -6.18 16.90
CA LYS A 168 -1.61 -6.71 18.11
C LYS A 168 -3.04 -6.21 18.22
N ALA A 169 -3.28 -4.92 17.99
CA ALA A 169 -4.62 -4.36 18.08
C ALA A 169 -5.61 -5.00 17.10
N TYR A 170 -5.17 -5.31 15.87
CA TYR A 170 -6.03 -6.02 14.91
C TYR A 170 -6.26 -7.49 15.31
N LEU A 171 -5.22 -8.20 15.77
CA LEU A 171 -5.36 -9.58 16.27
C LEU A 171 -6.30 -9.68 17.48
N ASP A 172 -6.25 -8.69 18.39
CA ASP A 172 -7.11 -8.65 19.57
C ASP A 172 -8.59 -8.33 19.22
N ASN A 173 -8.86 -7.77 18.04
CA ASN A 173 -10.17 -7.17 17.73
C ASN A 173 -10.93 -7.84 16.59
N PHE A 174 -10.30 -8.63 15.72
CA PHE A 174 -10.97 -9.29 14.60
C PHE A 174 -10.74 -10.80 14.66
N SER A 175 -11.77 -11.60 14.34
CA SER A 175 -11.66 -13.06 14.42
C SER A 175 -10.76 -13.66 13.35
N ASN A 176 -10.59 -12.98 12.22
CA ASN A 176 -9.87 -13.50 11.06
C ASN A 176 -8.82 -12.48 10.58
N VAL A 177 -7.56 -12.71 10.91
CA VAL A 177 -6.43 -11.85 10.50
C VAL A 177 -5.37 -12.68 9.79
N LYS A 178 -5.06 -12.31 8.55
CA LYS A 178 -3.98 -12.89 7.76
C LYS A 178 -2.81 -11.91 7.67
N ILE A 179 -1.62 -12.38 7.99
CA ILE A 179 -0.38 -11.60 7.90
C ILE A 179 0.51 -12.25 6.85
N TYR A 180 1.07 -11.46 5.93
CA TYR A 180 2.12 -11.89 5.02
C TYR A 180 3.36 -11.00 5.15
N LEU A 181 4.54 -11.58 4.95
CA LEU A 181 5.79 -10.81 4.87
C LEU A 181 6.08 -10.45 3.42
N TYR A 182 6.55 -9.22 3.21
CA TYR A 182 6.89 -8.72 1.89
C TYR A 182 8.06 -9.49 1.27
N ASP A 183 8.94 -10.06 2.08
CA ASP A 183 10.03 -10.94 1.64
C ASP A 183 9.48 -12.18 0.94
N ASP A 184 8.55 -12.90 1.60
CA ASP A 184 7.83 -14.03 1.02
C ASP A 184 7.08 -13.61 -0.25
N PHE A 185 6.39 -12.47 -0.20
CA PHE A 185 5.63 -11.96 -1.34
C PHE A 185 6.51 -11.57 -2.53
N LYS A 186 7.78 -11.22 -2.29
CA LYS A 186 8.76 -10.90 -3.33
C LYS A 186 9.35 -12.16 -3.94
N GLU A 187 9.66 -13.16 -3.13
CA GLU A 187 10.31 -14.40 -3.56
C GLU A 187 9.31 -15.39 -4.18
N THR A 188 8.15 -15.59 -3.52
CA THR A 188 7.11 -16.55 -3.92
C THR A 188 5.72 -15.90 -3.99
N PRO A 189 5.51 -14.88 -4.86
CA PRO A 189 4.26 -14.12 -4.93
C PRO A 189 3.02 -14.99 -5.15
N LEU A 190 3.13 -16.04 -5.99
CA LEU A 190 2.01 -16.94 -6.26
C LEU A 190 1.58 -17.68 -4.99
N ALA A 191 2.53 -18.25 -4.24
CA ALA A 191 2.24 -18.99 -3.02
C ALA A 191 1.53 -18.12 -1.99
N VAL A 192 1.99 -16.88 -1.80
CA VAL A 192 1.35 -15.91 -0.89
C VAL A 192 -0.06 -15.54 -1.37
N VAL A 193 -0.28 -15.35 -2.67
CA VAL A 193 -1.61 -15.04 -3.20
C VAL A 193 -2.58 -16.21 -3.04
N GLN A 194 -2.15 -17.44 -3.33
CA GLN A 194 -2.97 -18.64 -3.15
C GLN A 194 -3.31 -18.88 -1.67
N ASP A 195 -2.37 -18.58 -0.78
CA ASP A 195 -2.61 -18.59 0.66
C ASP A 195 -3.65 -17.56 1.11
N ILE A 196 -3.67 -16.39 0.46
CA ILE A 196 -4.73 -15.41 0.64
C ILE A 196 -6.05 -15.87 0.02
N PHE A 197 -6.05 -16.56 -1.13
CA PHE A 197 -7.26 -17.15 -1.71
C PHE A 197 -7.91 -18.17 -0.78
N ARG A 198 -7.13 -19.06 -0.17
CA ARG A 198 -7.63 -19.98 0.88
C ARG A 198 -8.22 -19.22 2.07
N PHE A 199 -7.52 -18.20 2.55
CA PHE A 199 -8.03 -17.35 3.63
C PHE A 199 -9.35 -16.65 3.26
N LEU A 200 -9.52 -16.25 2.00
CA LEU A 200 -10.73 -15.62 1.48
C LEU A 200 -11.80 -16.64 1.06
N GLU A 201 -11.53 -17.95 1.15
CA GLU A 201 -12.44 -19.04 0.77
C GLU A 201 -12.87 -18.99 -0.71
N VAL A 202 -11.91 -18.69 -1.58
CA VAL A 202 -12.06 -18.75 -3.05
C VAL A 202 -11.09 -19.78 -3.65
N ASP A 203 -11.23 -20.06 -4.94
CA ASP A 203 -10.39 -21.02 -5.68
C ASP A 203 -8.90 -20.64 -5.64
N ASP A 204 -8.11 -21.37 -4.85
CA ASP A 204 -6.69 -21.13 -4.70
C ASP A 204 -5.84 -21.72 -5.84
N SER A 205 -6.45 -22.41 -6.81
CA SER A 205 -5.77 -22.86 -8.03
C SER A 205 -5.64 -21.74 -9.08
N PHE A 206 -6.40 -20.65 -8.94
CA PHE A 206 -6.35 -19.53 -9.86
C PHE A 206 -4.97 -18.85 -9.89
N ILE A 207 -4.47 -18.54 -11.09
CA ILE A 207 -3.18 -17.86 -11.29
C ILE A 207 -3.43 -16.49 -11.93
N PRO A 208 -3.22 -15.37 -11.21
CA PRO A 208 -3.32 -14.04 -11.79
C PRO A 208 -2.36 -13.87 -12.97
N LYS A 209 -2.85 -13.34 -14.09
CA LYS A 209 -2.06 -13.09 -15.31
C LYS A 209 -0.96 -12.07 -15.05
N THR A 210 -1.14 -11.19 -14.06
CA THR A 210 -0.13 -10.20 -13.68
C THR A 210 0.79 -10.66 -12.54
N ILE A 211 0.76 -11.92 -12.11
CA ILE A 211 1.54 -12.40 -10.94
C ILE A 211 3.05 -12.10 -10.99
N LYS A 212 3.63 -12.00 -12.20
CA LYS A 212 5.05 -11.65 -12.42
C LYS A 212 5.31 -10.13 -12.49
N MET A 213 4.28 -9.29 -12.45
CA MET A 213 4.39 -7.84 -12.60
C MET A 213 4.61 -7.15 -11.26
N ARG A 214 5.69 -6.38 -11.15
CA ARG A 214 5.92 -5.54 -9.98
C ARG A 214 5.18 -4.20 -10.13
N PHE A 215 4.33 -3.85 -9.17
CA PHE A 215 3.59 -2.59 -9.16
C PHE A 215 4.20 -1.59 -8.17
N ASN A 216 4.11 -0.30 -8.50
CA ASN A 216 4.48 0.83 -7.63
C ASN A 216 5.91 0.76 -7.04
N VAL A 217 6.89 0.35 -7.85
CA VAL A 217 8.31 0.35 -7.46
C VAL A 217 8.79 1.78 -7.19
N SER A 218 9.45 2.00 -6.06
CA SER A 218 10.08 3.27 -5.69
C SER A 218 11.55 3.34 -6.16
N GLY A 219 12.03 4.55 -6.42
CA GLY A 219 13.40 4.83 -6.84
C GLY A 219 13.54 6.27 -7.36
N ILE A 220 14.77 6.69 -7.63
CA ILE A 220 15.07 8.01 -8.20
C ILE A 220 15.07 7.88 -9.73
N PRO A 221 14.30 8.71 -10.47
CA PRO A 221 14.33 8.69 -11.92
C PRO A 221 15.71 9.11 -12.49
N ASN A 222 16.31 8.27 -13.34
CA ASN A 222 17.55 8.60 -14.07
C ASN A 222 17.29 9.74 -15.07
N ASN A 223 16.17 9.68 -15.80
CA ASN A 223 15.71 10.73 -16.70
C ASN A 223 14.38 11.30 -16.21
N LYS A 224 14.41 12.50 -15.62
CA LYS A 224 13.23 13.21 -15.11
C LYS A 224 12.23 13.56 -16.22
N PHE A 225 12.70 13.93 -17.41
CA PHE A 225 11.83 14.25 -18.56
C PHE A 225 11.03 13.03 -19.01
N LEU A 226 11.69 11.87 -19.18
CA LEU A 226 11.01 10.62 -19.52
C LEU A 226 10.03 10.20 -18.42
N HIS A 227 10.42 10.34 -17.16
CA HIS A 227 9.55 10.02 -16.02
C HIS A 227 8.28 10.87 -16.03
N ASN A 228 8.44 12.19 -16.14
CA ASN A 228 7.35 13.16 -16.22
C ASN A 228 6.48 12.91 -17.45
N PHE A 229 7.10 12.65 -18.61
CA PHE A 229 6.39 12.28 -19.81
C PHE A 229 5.52 11.04 -19.60
N LEU A 230 5.99 9.99 -18.91
CA LEU A 230 5.25 8.75 -18.68
C LEU A 230 4.19 8.85 -17.57
N MET A 231 4.43 9.64 -16.53
CA MET A 231 3.56 9.74 -15.35
C MET A 231 2.48 10.81 -15.48
N LYS A 232 2.82 12.00 -15.98
CA LYS A 232 1.91 13.15 -16.04
C LYS A 232 1.09 13.14 -17.35
N PRO A 233 -0.14 13.69 -17.35
CA PRO A 233 -0.85 14.00 -18.59
C PRO A 233 -0.04 15.03 -19.39
N ASN A 234 0.03 14.88 -20.71
CA ASN A 234 0.73 15.80 -21.62
C ASN A 234 -0.06 15.92 -22.92
N THR A 235 0.01 17.08 -23.58
CA THR A 235 -0.65 17.39 -24.86
C THR A 235 -0.18 16.44 -25.97
N LEU A 236 1.11 16.13 -26.01
CA LEU A 236 1.64 15.14 -26.95
C LEU A 236 1.01 13.76 -26.74
N LYS A 237 0.85 13.34 -25.48
CA LYS A 237 0.18 12.08 -25.15
C LYS A 237 -1.27 12.06 -25.62
N SER A 238 -2.03 13.15 -25.49
CA SER A 238 -3.41 13.17 -26.00
C SER A 238 -3.48 12.97 -27.51
N ILE A 239 -2.48 13.43 -28.27
CA ILE A 239 -2.41 13.28 -29.73
C ILE A 239 -2.10 11.83 -30.12
N VAL A 240 -1.13 11.17 -29.48
CA VAL A 240 -0.76 9.77 -29.82
C VAL A 240 -1.65 8.71 -29.16
N ARG A 241 -2.41 9.06 -28.12
CA ARG A 241 -3.23 8.11 -27.34
C ARG A 241 -4.29 7.35 -28.15
N PRO A 242 -4.99 7.93 -29.14
CA PRO A 242 -5.92 7.20 -30.00
C PRO A 242 -5.22 6.10 -30.81
N PHE A 243 -4.09 6.42 -31.46
CA PHE A 243 -3.31 5.45 -32.25
C PHE A 243 -2.77 4.31 -31.39
N VAL A 244 -2.19 4.64 -30.24
CA VAL A 244 -1.69 3.64 -29.30
C VAL A 244 -2.83 2.79 -28.71
N LYS A 245 -4.03 3.35 -28.51
CA LYS A 245 -5.23 2.61 -28.10
C LYS A 245 -5.70 1.62 -29.16
N ALA A 246 -5.63 1.99 -30.43
CA ALA A 246 -6.07 1.16 -31.56
C ALA A 246 -5.11 -0.03 -31.80
N LEU A 247 -3.80 0.20 -31.63
CA LEU A 247 -2.78 -0.80 -31.96
C LEU A 247 -2.40 -1.72 -30.80
N ILE A 248 -2.53 -1.25 -29.55
CA ILE A 248 -2.00 -1.99 -28.39
C ILE A 248 -3.10 -2.20 -27.34
N PRO A 249 -3.39 -3.47 -26.96
CA PRO A 249 -4.34 -3.78 -25.89
C PRO A 249 -4.02 -3.06 -24.58
N LYS A 250 -5.05 -2.78 -23.76
CA LYS A 250 -4.91 -2.03 -22.50
C LYS A 250 -3.85 -2.67 -21.57
N ASP A 251 -3.86 -3.99 -21.46
CA ASP A 251 -2.95 -4.73 -20.58
C ASP A 251 -1.50 -4.66 -21.05
N MET A 252 -1.27 -4.74 -22.37
CA MET A 252 0.06 -4.57 -22.95
C MET A 252 0.59 -3.15 -22.73
N ARG A 253 -0.25 -2.13 -22.91
CA ARG A 253 0.15 -0.73 -22.64
C ARG A 253 0.54 -0.52 -21.18
N MET A 254 -0.20 -1.12 -20.25
CA MET A 254 0.13 -1.09 -18.83
C MET A 254 1.48 -1.77 -18.57
N LYS A 255 1.71 -2.97 -19.13
CA LYS A 255 2.99 -3.70 -19.04
C LYS A 255 4.17 -2.89 -19.56
N ILE A 256 4.04 -2.29 -20.75
CA ILE A 256 5.09 -1.46 -21.37
C ILE A 256 5.38 -0.24 -20.49
N LYS A 257 4.35 0.50 -20.07
CA LYS A 257 4.50 1.66 -19.19
C LYS A 257 5.24 1.30 -17.90
N ILE A 258 4.83 0.22 -17.24
CA ILE A 258 5.46 -0.25 -15.99
C ILE A 258 6.93 -0.60 -16.23
N LYS A 259 7.25 -1.35 -17.30
CA LYS A 259 8.62 -1.74 -17.63
C LYS A 259 9.51 -0.52 -17.92
N LEU A 260 9.03 0.45 -18.68
CA LEU A 260 9.76 1.69 -18.98
C LEU A 260 10.00 2.52 -17.72
N LEU A 261 8.99 2.67 -16.87
CA LEU A 261 9.14 3.37 -15.60
C LEU A 261 10.19 2.70 -14.72
N GLN A 262 10.12 1.37 -14.55
CA GLN A 262 11.07 0.63 -13.73
C GLN A 262 12.51 0.73 -14.23
N LYS A 263 12.73 0.60 -15.55
CA LYS A 263 14.06 0.77 -16.14
C LYS A 263 14.65 2.17 -15.93
N ASN A 264 13.79 3.18 -15.79
CA ASN A 264 14.22 4.54 -15.53
C ASN A 264 14.46 4.84 -14.03
N LEU A 265 14.29 3.88 -13.12
CA LEU A 265 14.50 4.09 -11.69
C LEU A 265 15.85 3.53 -11.24
N LYS A 266 16.64 4.34 -10.56
CA LYS A 266 17.81 3.92 -9.78
C LYS A 266 17.41 3.83 -8.30
N LYS A 267 17.83 2.77 -7.62
CA LYS A 267 17.70 2.68 -6.17
C LYS A 267 19.02 3.12 -5.55
N PRO A 268 19.10 4.29 -4.90
CA PRO A 268 20.26 4.63 -4.10
C PRO A 268 20.41 3.63 -2.95
N GLN A 269 21.63 3.51 -2.43
CA GLN A 269 21.86 2.81 -1.17
C GLN A 269 21.57 3.76 0.00
N MET A 270 21.04 3.22 1.08
CA MET A 270 20.90 3.95 2.34
C MET A 270 22.29 4.11 2.97
N ASN A 271 22.53 5.23 3.65
CA ASN A 271 23.73 5.40 4.47
C ASN A 271 23.78 4.28 5.54
N PRO A 272 24.91 3.55 5.68
CA PRO A 272 25.06 2.50 6.69
C PRO A 272 24.78 2.97 8.13
N GLU A 273 25.17 4.19 8.49
CA GLU A 273 24.92 4.74 9.83
C GLU A 273 23.42 4.95 10.08
N THR A 274 22.70 5.45 9.07
CA THR A 274 21.24 5.60 9.12
C THR A 274 20.53 4.26 9.21
N LYS A 275 21.04 3.23 8.51
CA LYS A 275 20.53 1.85 8.63
C LYS A 275 20.69 1.32 10.06
N GLU A 276 21.86 1.49 10.66
CA GLU A 276 22.16 1.04 12.01
C GLU A 276 21.33 1.82 13.06
N TYR A 277 21.16 3.13 12.89
CA TYR A 277 20.25 3.94 13.70
C TYR A 277 18.82 3.38 13.68
N LEU A 278 18.26 3.15 12.49
CA LEU A 278 16.89 2.63 12.36
C LEU A 278 16.75 1.19 12.90
N LYS A 279 17.79 0.36 12.73
CA LYS A 279 17.84 -0.99 13.32
C LYS A 279 17.74 -0.94 14.83
N ASN A 280 18.52 -0.09 15.48
CA ASN A 280 18.45 0.10 16.93
C ASN A 280 17.09 0.67 17.36
N LEU A 281 16.53 1.61 16.59
CA LEU A 281 15.20 2.19 16.84
C LEU A 281 14.07 1.15 16.84
N TYR A 282 14.08 0.20 15.90
CA TYR A 282 13.01 -0.80 15.75
C TYR A 282 13.24 -2.10 16.51
N LYS A 283 14.44 -2.33 17.07
CA LYS A 283 14.85 -3.61 17.65
C LYS A 283 13.82 -4.20 18.63
N GLU A 284 13.39 -3.41 19.61
CA GLU A 284 12.43 -3.88 20.63
C GLU A 284 11.05 -4.19 20.03
N ASP A 285 10.54 -3.33 19.14
CA ASP A 285 9.25 -3.52 18.48
C ASP A 285 9.26 -4.81 17.63
N MET A 286 10.34 -5.05 16.91
CA MET A 286 10.48 -6.24 16.07
C MET A 286 10.61 -7.53 16.87
N LEU A 287 11.35 -7.53 17.98
CA LEU A 287 11.41 -8.69 18.88
C LEU A 287 10.02 -9.01 19.44
N LYS A 288 9.23 -8.01 19.84
CA LYS A 288 7.85 -8.23 20.28
C LYS A 288 6.95 -8.71 19.13
N LEU A 289 7.14 -8.18 17.93
CA LEU A 289 6.37 -8.55 16.74
C LEU A 289 6.63 -10.00 16.32
N GLN A 290 7.88 -10.46 16.32
CA GLN A 290 8.24 -11.82 15.90
C GLN A 290 7.54 -12.88 16.76
N GLU A 291 7.50 -12.64 18.08
CA GLU A 291 6.80 -13.51 19.05
C GLU A 291 5.29 -13.47 18.83
N LEU A 292 4.74 -12.27 18.61
CA LEU A 292 3.31 -12.07 18.38
C LEU A 292 2.82 -12.83 17.14
N ILE A 293 3.56 -12.75 16.03
CA ILE A 293 3.15 -13.37 14.75
C ILE A 293 3.73 -14.78 14.56
N LYS A 294 4.54 -15.27 15.50
CA LYS A 294 5.22 -16.57 15.47
C LYS A 294 5.99 -16.79 14.16
N ARG A 295 6.74 -15.77 13.72
CA ARG A 295 7.60 -15.82 12.53
C ARG A 295 8.94 -15.22 12.89
N ASP A 296 10.02 -15.85 12.43
CA ASP A 296 11.36 -15.31 12.56
C ASP A 296 11.49 -14.02 11.73
N LEU A 297 11.94 -12.95 12.39
CA LEU A 297 12.21 -11.64 11.80
C LEU A 297 13.67 -11.22 12.04
N SER A 298 14.54 -12.13 12.47
CA SER A 298 15.94 -11.85 12.77
C SER A 298 16.69 -11.25 11.57
N HIS A 299 16.41 -11.72 10.36
CA HIS A 299 16.99 -11.21 9.11
C HIS A 299 16.63 -9.74 8.82
N TRP A 300 15.59 -9.19 9.46
CA TRP A 300 15.30 -7.76 9.37
C TRP A 300 16.21 -6.91 10.28
N LEU A 301 16.84 -7.52 11.28
CA LEU A 301 17.83 -6.92 12.18
C LEU A 301 19.27 -7.18 11.70
N GLU A 302 19.49 -7.71 10.51
CA GLU A 302 20.84 -7.86 9.93
C GLU A 302 21.32 -6.55 9.30
#